data_AF-A0A7J3D7J4-F1
#
_entry.id   AF-A0A7J3D7J4-F1
#
_cell.length_a   1.000
_cell.length_b   1.000
_cell.length_c   1.000
_cell.angle_alpha   90.00
_cell.angle_beta   90.00
_cell.angle_gamma   90.00
#
_symmetry.space_group_name_H-M   'P 1'
#
loop_
_entity.id
_entity.type
_entity.pdbx_description
1 polymer ?
#
loop_
_entity_poly.entity_id
_entity_poly.type
_entity_poly.pdbx_seq_one_letter_code
_entity_poly.pdbx_strand_id
1 'polypeptide(L)'
;MAIRKLFINIGIAAATILIIFSLLFAYSSIWPPLVVVESSSMQHSDTRSFLGVIDTGDIVIVKKAHGNDIITYVEGVAREHMTYGDYGDVIIYNKGTNSHSAPIIHRAICRIIYNATGGGFDIPSLASLPTWKWKVLPEGEHVWWNLKTVVEIYGVGYLNVTVHLDLRNILQYFESRGMTPHGGFITMGDHNIISNNGILYGYYDQISIFREPVKDDWVVGIARGEIPWFGLLKLWVSGGAPPDVPENSKTNLFLTIAVIIVLPIGIDALNFVLRRRGIEIFSWTKKFSIRPLFKKAEPEKPSNTQKIANINDKTAVTETDKNKRGTKEPMKIDENQHQRVKKKKQEKSRPRGK
;
A
#
# COMPACT_ATOMS: atom_id res chain seq x y z
N MET A 1 -16.44 -32.96 -1.30
CA MET A 1 -15.46 -32.63 -0.24
C MET A 1 -14.36 -31.68 -0.72
N ALA A 2 -13.84 -31.81 -1.96
CA ALA A 2 -12.81 -30.91 -2.52
C ALA A 2 -13.27 -29.45 -2.68
N ILE A 3 -14.49 -29.21 -3.19
CA ILE A 3 -15.04 -27.85 -3.42
C ILE A 3 -15.14 -27.05 -2.10
N ARG A 4 -15.62 -27.67 -1.02
CA ARG A 4 -15.69 -27.04 0.31
C ARG A 4 -14.29 -26.64 0.84
N LYS A 5 -13.28 -27.48 0.63
CA LYS A 5 -11.89 -27.16 1.03
C LYS A 5 -11.34 -25.99 0.21
N LEU A 6 -11.64 -25.93 -1.08
CA LEU A 6 -11.27 -24.82 -1.94
C LEU A 6 -11.86 -23.48 -1.45
N PHE A 7 -13.16 -23.44 -1.15
CA PHE A 7 -13.80 -22.21 -0.62
C PHE A 7 -13.23 -21.78 0.73
N ILE A 8 -12.93 -22.72 1.62
CA ILE A 8 -12.29 -22.41 2.92
C ILE A 8 -10.90 -21.80 2.69
N ASN A 9 -10.10 -22.38 1.80
CA ASN A 9 -8.75 -21.88 1.52
C ASN A 9 -8.78 -20.47 0.89
N ILE A 10 -9.70 -20.24 -0.06
CA ILE A 10 -9.92 -18.90 -0.64
C ILE A 10 -10.37 -17.91 0.43
N GLY A 11 -11.28 -18.31 1.32
CA GLY A 11 -11.75 -17.49 2.43
C GLY A 11 -10.62 -17.12 3.40
N ILE A 12 -9.76 -18.07 3.75
CA ILE A 12 -8.57 -17.83 4.59
C ILE A 12 -7.61 -16.87 3.89
N ALA A 13 -7.31 -17.07 2.61
CA ALA A 13 -6.44 -16.18 1.85
C ALA A 13 -7.00 -14.75 1.79
N ALA A 14 -8.29 -14.59 1.49
CA ALA A 14 -8.95 -13.29 1.47
C ALA A 14 -8.94 -12.61 2.86
N ALA A 15 -9.25 -13.35 3.92
CA ALA A 15 -9.17 -12.84 5.30
C ALA A 15 -7.74 -12.42 5.67
N THR A 16 -6.74 -13.18 5.26
CA THR A 16 -5.32 -12.86 5.51
C THR A 16 -4.92 -11.57 4.80
N ILE A 17 -5.30 -11.40 3.53
CA ILE A 17 -5.06 -10.16 2.77
C ILE A 17 -5.75 -8.97 3.47
N LEU A 18 -7.02 -9.11 3.85
CA LEU A 18 -7.76 -8.05 4.55
C LEU A 18 -7.09 -7.67 5.88
N ILE A 19 -6.60 -8.63 6.65
CA ILE A 19 -5.88 -8.36 7.90
C ILE A 19 -4.58 -7.60 7.60
N ILE A 20 -3.80 -8.02 6.61
CA ILE A 20 -2.55 -7.35 6.22
C ILE A 20 -2.82 -5.90 5.81
N PHE A 21 -3.80 -5.66 4.92
CA PHE A 21 -4.15 -4.31 4.49
C PHE A 21 -4.75 -3.46 5.62
N SER A 22 -5.49 -4.06 6.55
CA SER A 22 -6.02 -3.36 7.73
C SER A 22 -4.91 -2.93 8.68
N LEU A 23 -3.92 -3.81 8.92
CA LEU A 23 -2.74 -3.49 9.72
C LEU A 23 -1.87 -2.42 9.05
N LEU A 24 -1.67 -2.51 7.72
CA LEU A 24 -0.96 -1.50 6.95
C LEU A 24 -1.68 -0.15 7.02
N PHE A 25 -3.01 -0.12 6.87
CA PHE A 25 -3.79 1.10 6.99
C PHE A 25 -3.72 1.70 8.39
N ALA A 26 -3.80 0.86 9.44
CA ALA A 26 -3.63 1.31 10.82
C ALA A 26 -2.24 1.93 11.07
N TYR A 27 -1.20 1.41 10.43
CA TYR A 27 0.16 1.95 10.50
C TYR A 27 0.36 3.22 9.65
N SER A 28 -0.12 3.22 8.41
CA SER A 28 0.12 4.28 7.43
C SER A 28 -0.79 5.48 7.60
N SER A 29 -2.02 5.29 8.11
CA SER A 29 -3.09 6.30 8.09
C SER A 29 -3.39 6.88 6.69
N ILE A 30 -3.05 6.15 5.62
CA ILE A 30 -3.27 6.51 4.20
C ILE A 30 -3.77 5.31 3.43
N TRP A 31 -4.68 5.57 2.49
CA TRP A 31 -5.14 4.60 1.51
C TRP A 31 -4.97 5.12 0.06
N PRO A 32 -4.33 4.36 -0.85
CA PRO A 32 -3.64 3.10 -0.62
C PRO A 32 -2.32 3.29 0.13
N PRO A 33 -1.92 2.38 1.04
CA PRO A 33 -0.69 2.50 1.83
C PRO A 33 0.59 2.14 1.05
N LEU A 34 0.45 1.64 -0.18
CA LEU A 34 1.52 1.15 -1.03
C LEU A 34 1.50 1.89 -2.36
N VAL A 35 2.67 2.37 -2.80
CA VAL A 35 2.87 2.98 -4.11
C VAL A 35 3.92 2.20 -4.88
N VAL A 36 3.72 2.04 -6.19
CA VAL A 36 4.72 1.43 -7.08
C VAL A 36 5.58 2.54 -7.66
N VAL A 37 6.89 2.34 -7.67
CA VAL A 37 7.85 3.25 -8.29
C VAL A 37 7.87 2.98 -9.79
N GLU A 38 7.49 3.99 -10.57
CA GLU A 38 7.30 3.85 -12.02
C GLU A 38 8.41 4.53 -12.85
N SER A 39 9.38 5.19 -12.22
CA SER A 39 10.46 5.92 -12.89
C SER A 39 11.81 5.82 -12.16
N SER A 40 12.90 5.96 -12.92
CA SER A 40 14.28 5.89 -12.43
C SER A 40 14.77 7.10 -11.62
N SER A 41 13.96 8.13 -11.41
CA SER A 41 14.41 9.37 -10.76
C SER A 41 14.94 9.20 -9.34
N MET A 42 14.66 8.08 -8.66
CA MET A 42 15.18 7.75 -7.34
C MET A 42 16.33 6.72 -7.35
N GLN A 43 16.70 6.18 -8.53
CA GLN A 43 17.69 5.11 -8.64
C GLN A 43 19.09 5.56 -8.25
N HIS A 44 19.84 4.66 -7.62
CA HIS A 44 21.25 4.89 -7.29
C HIS A 44 22.22 4.33 -8.35
N SER A 45 21.69 3.70 -9.40
CA SER A 45 22.46 3.20 -10.54
C SER A 45 21.59 3.04 -11.78
N ASP A 46 22.20 3.17 -12.95
CA ASP A 46 21.57 2.88 -14.24
C ASP A 46 21.41 1.38 -14.51
N THR A 47 22.19 0.54 -13.81
CA THR A 47 22.32 -0.88 -14.18
C THR A 47 21.99 -1.85 -13.05
N ARG A 48 22.09 -1.41 -11.78
CA ARG A 48 21.97 -2.30 -10.62
C ARG A 48 21.18 -1.69 -9.47
N SER A 49 20.25 -2.48 -8.96
CA SER A 49 19.50 -2.19 -7.74
C SER A 49 20.25 -2.67 -6.49
N PHE A 50 20.01 -2.02 -5.36
CA PHE A 50 20.52 -2.40 -4.04
C PHE A 50 19.35 -2.52 -3.04
N LEU A 51 19.58 -3.14 -1.89
CA LEU A 51 18.60 -3.11 -0.80
C LEU A 51 18.77 -1.83 0.00
N GLY A 52 17.66 -1.21 0.36
CA GLY A 52 17.60 0.06 1.06
C GLY A 52 17.79 1.26 0.14
N VAL A 53 17.42 1.16 -1.14
CA VAL A 53 17.33 2.26 -2.10
C VAL A 53 16.03 2.11 -2.89
N ILE A 54 15.53 3.20 -3.47
CA ILE A 54 14.27 3.18 -4.21
C ILE A 54 14.56 3.10 -5.70
N ASP A 55 14.30 1.95 -6.31
CA ASP A 55 14.48 1.72 -7.75
C ASP A 55 13.14 1.52 -8.48
N THR A 56 13.19 1.65 -9.81
CA THR A 56 12.00 1.40 -10.64
C THR A 56 11.54 -0.05 -10.49
N GLY A 57 10.25 -0.22 -10.20
CA GLY A 57 9.66 -1.52 -9.94
C GLY A 57 9.64 -1.92 -8.46
N ASP A 58 10.07 -1.06 -7.54
CA ASP A 58 9.85 -1.28 -6.13
C ASP A 58 8.43 -0.88 -5.71
N ILE A 59 7.98 -1.42 -4.57
CA ILE A 59 6.81 -0.92 -3.86
C ILE A 59 7.27 -0.22 -2.60
N VAL A 60 6.80 1.01 -2.38
CA VAL A 60 7.11 1.80 -1.18
C VAL A 60 5.89 1.88 -0.28
N ILE A 61 6.10 1.71 1.02
CA ILE A 61 5.05 1.94 2.03
C ILE A 61 5.01 3.43 2.34
N VAL A 62 3.83 4.05 2.21
CA VAL A 62 3.63 5.48 2.48
C VAL A 62 2.98 5.66 3.84
N LYS A 63 3.56 6.48 4.70
CA LYS A 63 3.01 6.84 6.01
C LYS A 63 2.60 8.30 6.03
N LYS A 64 1.42 8.60 6.58
CA LYS A 64 0.96 9.98 6.78
C LYS A 64 1.96 10.75 7.62
N ALA A 65 2.25 11.96 7.16
CA ALA A 65 3.15 12.87 7.81
C ALA A 65 2.66 14.29 7.65
N HIS A 66 2.91 15.10 8.66
CA HIS A 66 2.77 16.55 8.58
C HIS A 66 4.12 17.18 8.23
N GLY A 67 4.12 18.44 7.82
CA GLY A 67 5.36 19.14 7.42
C GLY A 67 6.45 19.16 8.49
N ASN A 68 6.10 19.08 9.78
CA ASN A 68 7.08 19.06 10.87
C ASN A 68 7.68 17.67 11.14
N ASP A 69 7.09 16.61 10.60
CA ASP A 69 7.57 15.24 10.76
C ASP A 69 8.65 14.88 9.72
N ILE A 70 8.82 15.71 8.69
CA ILE A 70 9.72 15.50 7.56
C ILE A 70 11.09 16.06 7.91
N ILE A 71 12.11 15.21 7.86
CA ILE A 71 13.51 15.63 8.01
C ILE A 71 14.09 15.82 6.62
N THR A 72 14.43 17.05 6.24
CA THR A 72 15.06 17.33 4.94
C THR A 72 16.51 16.83 4.88
N TYR A 73 17.12 16.74 3.69
CA TYR A 73 18.52 16.37 3.51
C TYR A 73 19.43 17.25 4.37
N VAL A 74 19.24 18.57 4.30
CA VAL A 74 20.00 19.56 5.06
C VAL A 74 19.92 19.30 6.57
N GLU A 75 18.72 19.01 7.09
CA GLU A 75 18.52 18.66 8.51
C GLU A 75 19.06 17.27 8.84
N GLY A 76 18.96 16.32 7.91
CA GLY A 76 19.41 14.95 8.04
C GLY A 76 20.93 14.85 8.19
N VAL A 77 21.69 15.69 7.49
CA VAL A 77 23.15 15.80 7.68
C VAL A 77 23.48 16.21 9.11
N ALA A 78 22.77 17.19 9.68
CA ALA A 78 23.01 17.65 11.04
C ALA A 78 22.55 16.67 12.12
N ARG A 79 21.54 15.83 11.81
CA ARG A 79 20.95 14.85 12.75
C ARG A 79 21.41 13.41 12.53
N GLU A 80 22.29 13.18 11.55
CA GLU A 80 22.69 11.86 11.07
C GLU A 80 21.50 10.97 10.67
N HIS A 81 20.42 11.57 10.17
CA HIS A 81 19.21 10.86 9.76
C HIS A 81 19.28 10.50 8.28
N MET A 82 19.29 9.21 7.97
CA MET A 82 19.37 8.68 6.61
C MET A 82 18.18 7.78 6.28
N THR A 83 17.64 7.93 5.07
CA THR A 83 16.67 7.01 4.49
C THR A 83 17.03 6.71 3.03
N TYR A 84 16.84 5.45 2.64
CA TYR A 84 17.07 4.99 1.28
C TYR A 84 18.48 5.29 0.75
N GLY A 85 19.50 5.00 1.57
CA GLY A 85 20.91 5.16 1.20
C GLY A 85 21.50 6.58 1.30
N ASP A 86 20.72 7.59 1.69
CA ASP A 86 21.22 8.97 1.81
C ASP A 86 20.46 9.78 2.90
N TYR A 87 20.93 10.99 3.22
CA TYR A 87 20.37 11.84 4.27
C TYR A 87 18.96 12.36 3.97
N GLY A 88 18.17 12.53 5.01
CA GLY A 88 16.80 13.07 4.93
C GLY A 88 15.76 12.04 4.51
N ASP A 89 14.51 12.48 4.48
CA ASP A 89 13.33 11.70 4.15
C ASP A 89 12.96 11.82 2.66
N VAL A 90 12.44 10.72 2.12
CA VAL A 90 11.78 10.69 0.80
C VAL A 90 10.28 10.89 0.99
N ILE A 91 9.73 11.90 0.32
CA ILE A 91 8.32 12.29 0.44
C ILE A 91 7.55 12.00 -0.84
N ILE A 92 6.28 11.64 -0.66
CA ILE A 92 5.31 11.45 -1.74
C ILE A 92 4.39 12.66 -1.74
N TYR A 93 4.24 13.34 -2.87
CA TYR A 93 3.43 14.55 -2.97
C TYR A 93 2.74 14.72 -4.33
N ASN A 94 1.70 15.53 -4.36
CA ASN A 94 0.96 15.87 -5.59
C ASN A 94 1.41 17.23 -6.16
N LYS A 95 1.30 17.39 -7.49
CA LYS A 95 1.53 18.68 -8.15
C LYS A 95 0.33 19.60 -7.90
N GLY A 96 0.45 20.51 -6.93
CA GLY A 96 -0.67 21.36 -6.54
C GLY A 96 -1.80 20.59 -5.86
N THR A 97 -3.01 21.14 -5.92
CA THR A 97 -4.21 20.51 -5.35
C THR A 97 -4.86 19.45 -6.25
N ASN A 98 -4.26 19.15 -7.41
CA ASN A 98 -4.83 18.24 -8.40
C ASN A 98 -4.40 16.79 -8.14
N SER A 99 -5.24 16.03 -7.43
CA SER A 99 -4.99 14.63 -7.05
C SER A 99 -5.08 13.60 -8.18
N HIS A 100 -5.32 14.03 -9.43
CA HIS A 100 -5.51 13.14 -10.59
C HIS A 100 -4.19 12.79 -11.32
N SER A 101 -3.10 13.51 -11.02
CA SER A 101 -1.78 13.16 -11.55
C SER A 101 -1.12 12.09 -10.71
N ALA A 102 -0.28 11.26 -11.31
CA ALA A 102 0.58 10.35 -10.56
C ALA A 102 1.40 11.16 -9.54
N PRO A 103 1.44 10.73 -8.26
CA PRO A 103 2.21 11.41 -7.25
C PRO A 103 3.71 11.30 -7.56
N ILE A 104 4.48 12.29 -7.09
CA ILE A 104 5.93 12.30 -7.20
C ILE A 104 6.51 11.75 -5.90
N ILE A 105 7.56 10.95 -6.00
CA ILE A 105 8.31 10.40 -4.87
C ILE A 105 9.75 10.87 -4.95
N HIS A 106 10.15 11.86 -4.14
CA HIS A 106 11.49 12.44 -4.19
C HIS A 106 12.00 12.82 -2.80
N ARG A 107 13.32 12.99 -2.68
CA ARG A 107 13.97 13.40 -1.44
C ARG A 107 13.70 14.87 -1.15
N ALA A 108 13.31 15.18 0.08
CA ALA A 108 13.18 16.57 0.52
C ALA A 108 14.58 17.13 0.79
N ILE A 109 15.04 18.12 -0.01
CA ILE A 109 16.39 18.68 0.10
C ILE A 109 16.47 19.70 1.23
N CYS A 110 15.62 20.71 1.20
CA CYS A 110 15.52 21.73 2.24
C CYS A 110 14.11 22.31 2.27
N ARG A 111 13.77 22.99 3.36
CA ARG A 111 12.53 23.76 3.49
C ARG A 111 12.84 25.24 3.38
N ILE A 112 12.12 25.93 2.50
CA ILE A 112 12.20 27.39 2.35
C ILE A 112 10.95 28.05 2.92
N ILE A 113 11.12 29.23 3.53
CA ILE A 113 10.04 30.01 4.16
C ILE A 113 10.03 31.37 3.49
N TYR A 114 8.88 31.81 2.98
CA TYR A 114 8.81 33.13 2.36
C TYR A 114 8.88 34.23 3.43
N ASN A 115 9.85 35.14 3.27
CA ASN A 115 10.06 36.29 4.14
C ASN A 115 9.31 37.48 3.56
N ALA A 116 8.09 37.74 4.05
CA ALA A 116 7.24 38.81 3.54
C ALA A 116 7.81 40.22 3.77
N THR A 117 8.65 40.41 4.80
CA THR A 117 9.30 41.70 5.11
C THR A 117 10.43 41.99 4.14
N GLY A 118 11.25 40.98 3.83
CA GLY A 118 12.43 41.13 2.98
C GLY A 118 12.17 40.87 1.48
N GLY A 119 11.10 40.16 1.15
CA GLY A 119 10.75 39.74 -0.22
C GLY A 119 11.63 38.60 -0.76
N GLY A 120 12.29 37.85 0.13
CA GLY A 120 13.14 36.69 -0.20
C GLY A 120 12.67 35.42 0.50
N PHE A 121 13.55 34.42 0.57
CA PHE A 121 13.30 33.17 1.30
C PHE A 121 14.29 32.98 2.44
N ASP A 122 13.80 32.48 3.56
CA ASP A 122 14.62 31.98 4.66
C ASP A 122 14.77 30.46 4.52
N ILE A 123 15.95 29.92 4.81
CA ILE A 123 16.25 28.48 4.86
C ILE A 123 16.92 28.17 6.20
N PRO A 124 16.16 28.14 7.31
CA PRO A 124 16.72 28.07 8.66
C PRO A 124 17.63 26.85 8.89
N SER A 125 17.38 25.74 8.20
CA SER A 125 18.16 24.51 8.35
C SER A 125 19.62 24.64 7.88
N LEU A 126 19.94 25.62 7.04
CA LEU A 126 21.32 25.91 6.63
C LEU A 126 22.19 26.36 7.81
N ALA A 127 21.60 26.96 8.84
CA ALA A 127 22.31 27.36 10.06
C ALA A 127 22.96 26.18 10.79
N SER A 128 22.42 24.97 10.60
CA SER A 128 22.92 23.73 11.20
C SER A 128 23.92 22.98 10.31
N LEU A 129 24.13 23.42 9.06
CA LEU A 129 25.11 22.81 8.18
C LEU A 129 26.51 23.40 8.41
N PRO A 130 27.56 22.59 8.25
CA PRO A 130 28.93 23.11 8.19
C PRO A 130 29.08 24.19 7.10
N THR A 131 29.90 25.20 7.36
CA THR A 131 30.09 26.34 6.45
C THR A 131 30.64 25.95 5.08
N TRP A 132 31.38 24.85 4.99
CA TRP A 132 31.89 24.31 3.72
C TRP A 132 30.84 23.53 2.90
N LYS A 133 29.68 23.23 3.48
CA LYS A 133 28.60 22.46 2.82
C LYS A 133 27.64 23.33 2.03
N TRP A 134 27.69 24.65 2.16
CA TRP A 134 26.81 25.54 1.39
C TRP A 134 27.36 26.97 1.29
N LYS A 135 26.95 27.70 0.26
CA LYS A 135 27.22 29.14 0.13
C LYS A 135 26.13 29.86 -0.67
N VAL A 136 26.09 31.18 -0.56
CA VAL A 136 25.19 32.05 -1.35
C VAL A 136 25.99 32.67 -2.50
N LEU A 137 25.37 32.72 -3.69
CA LEU A 137 25.94 33.32 -4.89
C LEU A 137 25.15 34.56 -5.35
N PRO A 138 25.82 35.62 -5.88
CA PRO A 138 27.29 35.79 -5.91
C PRO A 138 27.87 35.85 -4.49
N GLU A 139 29.16 35.57 -4.35
CA GLU A 139 29.82 35.47 -3.04
C GLU A 139 29.52 36.70 -2.18
N GLY A 140 28.89 36.46 -1.04
CA GLY A 140 28.35 37.48 -0.15
C GLY A 140 28.27 36.97 1.28
N GLU A 141 27.44 37.60 2.11
CA GLU A 141 27.28 37.19 3.50
C GLU A 141 26.74 35.76 3.60
N HIS A 142 27.33 34.97 4.50
CA HIS A 142 26.91 33.60 4.80
C HIS A 142 25.67 33.61 5.69
N VAL A 143 24.55 34.06 5.13
CA VAL A 143 23.26 34.18 5.81
C VAL A 143 22.29 33.13 5.27
N TRP A 144 21.34 32.74 6.12
CA TRP A 144 20.29 31.78 5.78
C TRP A 144 18.91 32.45 5.67
N TRP A 145 18.84 33.78 5.78
CA TRP A 145 17.60 34.56 5.80
C TRP A 145 17.57 35.58 4.65
N ASN A 146 16.35 35.91 4.19
CA ASN A 146 16.04 36.85 3.11
C ASN A 146 16.86 36.64 1.83
N LEU A 147 17.05 35.38 1.46
CA LEU A 147 17.80 34.97 0.29
C LEU A 147 16.98 35.19 -0.98
N LYS A 148 17.59 35.84 -1.98
CA LYS A 148 16.96 36.19 -3.27
C LYS A 148 17.69 35.65 -4.48
N THR A 149 18.82 35.01 -4.26
CA THR A 149 19.76 34.60 -5.29
C THR A 149 19.98 33.09 -5.21
N VAL A 150 21.12 32.60 -5.70
CA VAL A 150 21.39 31.16 -5.74
C VAL A 150 22.02 30.72 -4.43
N VAL A 151 21.54 29.60 -3.89
CA VAL A 151 22.18 28.88 -2.78
C VAL A 151 22.79 27.60 -3.34
N GLU A 152 24.08 27.41 -3.16
CA GLU A 152 24.75 26.15 -3.49
C GLU A 152 24.78 25.26 -2.25
N ILE A 153 24.35 24.01 -2.40
CA ILE A 153 24.49 22.96 -1.38
C ILE A 153 25.38 21.87 -1.95
N TYR A 154 26.48 21.56 -1.26
CA TYR A 154 27.53 20.66 -1.73
C TYR A 154 27.36 19.23 -1.20
N GLY A 155 27.81 18.27 -1.99
CA GLY A 155 27.89 16.86 -1.60
C GLY A 155 26.53 16.27 -1.27
N VAL A 156 25.49 16.63 -2.03
CA VAL A 156 24.12 16.10 -1.93
C VAL A 156 24.04 14.79 -2.71
N GLY A 157 23.24 13.82 -2.26
CA GLY A 157 23.06 12.59 -3.03
C GLY A 157 24.18 11.58 -2.84
N TYR A 158 23.91 10.34 -3.25
CA TYR A 158 24.89 9.26 -3.30
C TYR A 158 26.07 9.53 -4.25
N LEU A 159 25.93 10.46 -5.20
CA LEU A 159 27.01 10.92 -6.10
C LEU A 159 27.72 12.20 -5.64
N ASN A 160 27.44 12.72 -4.44
CA ASN A 160 28.05 13.94 -3.93
C ASN A 160 27.93 15.15 -4.88
N VAL A 161 26.74 15.35 -5.47
CA VAL A 161 26.48 16.42 -6.44
C VAL A 161 26.36 17.79 -5.77
N THR A 162 26.53 18.84 -6.56
CA THR A 162 26.21 20.21 -6.11
C THR A 162 24.80 20.59 -6.57
N VAL A 163 23.96 21.07 -5.65
CA VAL A 163 22.62 21.58 -5.97
C VAL A 163 22.65 23.10 -6.00
N HIS A 164 22.34 23.70 -7.15
CA HIS A 164 22.20 25.14 -7.30
C HIS A 164 20.73 25.54 -7.14
N LEU A 165 20.32 25.85 -5.91
CA LEU A 165 18.97 26.30 -5.62
C LEU A 165 18.81 27.77 -6.05
N ASP A 166 18.21 27.99 -7.22
CA ASP A 166 17.94 29.32 -7.75
C ASP A 166 16.61 29.86 -7.19
N LEU A 167 16.72 30.63 -6.09
CA LEU A 167 15.57 31.27 -5.45
C LEU A 167 15.03 32.43 -6.28
N ARG A 168 15.87 33.05 -7.12
CA ARG A 168 15.45 34.14 -8.01
C ARG A 168 14.43 33.64 -9.00
N ASN A 169 14.67 32.48 -9.61
CA ASN A 169 13.73 31.88 -10.56
C ASN A 169 12.39 31.54 -9.91
N ILE A 170 12.39 31.09 -8.66
CA ILE A 170 11.15 30.82 -7.91
C ILE A 170 10.38 32.11 -7.65
N LEU A 171 11.06 33.18 -7.19
CA LEU A 171 10.44 34.49 -6.97
C LEU A 171 9.87 35.08 -8.27
N GLN A 172 10.64 35.04 -9.36
CA GLN A 172 10.21 35.50 -10.69
C GLN A 172 9.01 34.71 -11.22
N TYR A 173 8.96 33.39 -10.93
CA TYR A 173 7.81 32.58 -11.28
C TYR A 173 6.54 33.09 -10.60
N PHE A 174 6.57 33.32 -9.28
CA PHE A 174 5.41 33.87 -8.56
C PHE A 174 4.98 35.24 -9.10
N GLU A 175 5.94 36.14 -9.32
CA GLU A 175 5.69 37.48 -9.87
C GLU A 175 5.05 37.39 -11.27
N SER A 176 5.62 36.59 -12.17
CA SER A 176 5.12 36.42 -13.55
C SER A 176 3.70 35.83 -13.62
N ARG A 177 3.27 35.12 -12.57
CA ARG A 177 1.95 34.49 -12.47
C ARG A 177 0.96 35.32 -11.64
N GLY A 178 1.38 36.44 -11.07
CA GLY A 178 0.55 37.25 -10.17
C GLY A 178 0.15 36.50 -8.90
N MET A 179 0.98 35.56 -8.45
CA MET A 179 0.72 34.71 -7.30
C MET A 179 1.46 35.24 -6.06
N THR A 180 0.84 35.13 -4.89
CA THR A 180 1.52 35.43 -3.62
C THR A 180 2.61 34.38 -3.37
N PRO A 181 3.89 34.79 -3.21
CA PRO A 181 4.96 33.84 -2.91
C PRO A 181 4.69 33.07 -1.62
N HIS A 182 5.09 31.81 -1.60
CA HIS A 182 4.98 30.95 -0.42
C HIS A 182 6.19 30.04 -0.27
N GLY A 183 6.39 29.56 0.95
CA GLY A 183 7.40 28.55 1.27
C GLY A 183 6.94 27.12 1.01
N GLY A 184 7.81 26.17 1.30
CA GLY A 184 7.58 24.73 1.13
C GLY A 184 8.88 23.94 1.04
N PHE A 185 8.78 22.67 0.71
CA PHE A 185 9.93 21.81 0.45
C PHE A 185 10.46 22.01 -0.96
N ILE A 186 11.78 22.06 -1.06
CA ILE A 186 12.50 21.80 -2.31
C ILE A 186 12.78 20.31 -2.36
N THR A 187 12.41 19.66 -3.45
CA THR A 187 12.51 18.21 -3.61
C THR A 187 13.38 17.86 -4.81
N MET A 188 14.02 16.70 -4.78
CA MET A 188 14.88 16.22 -5.86
C MET A 188 14.89 14.70 -5.87
N GLY A 189 14.79 14.10 -7.05
CA GLY A 189 15.07 12.67 -7.21
C GLY A 189 16.56 12.39 -7.03
N ASP A 190 16.91 11.29 -6.37
CA ASP A 190 18.31 10.94 -6.13
C ASP A 190 19.10 10.79 -7.45
N HIS A 191 18.43 10.38 -8.52
CA HIS A 191 18.98 10.23 -9.87
C HIS A 191 18.81 11.46 -10.77
N ASN A 192 18.26 12.56 -10.26
CA ASN A 192 18.08 13.80 -11.05
C ASN A 192 19.40 14.56 -11.17
N ILE A 193 20.31 14.04 -12.00
CA ILE A 193 21.70 14.49 -12.11
C ILE A 193 22.02 14.91 -13.55
N ILE A 194 22.73 16.02 -13.70
CA ILE A 194 23.29 16.49 -14.96
C ILE A 194 24.80 16.66 -14.85
N SER A 195 25.54 16.17 -15.85
CA SER A 195 26.98 16.37 -15.95
C SER A 195 27.27 17.55 -16.86
N ASN A 196 28.05 18.52 -16.38
CA ASN A 196 28.56 19.62 -17.17
C ASN A 196 30.07 19.75 -16.95
N ASN A 197 30.85 19.54 -18.01
CA ASN A 197 32.32 19.55 -17.99
C ASN A 197 32.93 18.64 -16.91
N GLY A 198 32.34 17.47 -16.68
CA GLY A 198 32.81 16.49 -15.69
C GLY A 198 32.40 16.79 -14.24
N ILE A 199 31.67 17.87 -13.99
CA ILE A 199 31.08 18.18 -12.68
C ILE A 199 29.62 17.76 -12.68
N LEU A 200 29.21 17.06 -11.62
CA LEU A 200 27.84 16.59 -11.43
C LEU A 200 27.02 17.60 -10.64
N TYR A 201 25.85 17.94 -11.18
CA TYR A 201 24.89 18.85 -10.59
C TYR A 201 23.55 18.15 -10.37
N GLY A 202 22.96 18.35 -9.20
CA GLY A 202 21.60 17.90 -8.93
C GLY A 202 20.59 18.94 -9.42
N TYR A 203 19.56 18.51 -10.15
CA TYR A 203 18.46 19.37 -10.55
C TYR A 203 17.19 19.05 -9.75
N TYR A 204 16.77 20.00 -8.93
CA TYR A 204 15.59 19.90 -8.07
C TYR A 204 14.29 20.07 -8.88
N ASP A 205 13.17 19.62 -8.32
CA ASP A 205 11.90 19.52 -9.03
C ASP A 205 11.32 20.88 -9.42
N GLN A 206 11.64 21.92 -8.67
CA GLN A 206 11.19 23.30 -8.92
C GLN A 206 11.78 23.95 -10.17
N ILE A 207 12.72 23.27 -10.85
CA ILE A 207 13.20 23.70 -12.16
C ILE A 207 12.75 22.82 -13.33
N SER A 208 12.24 21.62 -13.05
CA SER A 208 11.93 20.61 -14.08
C SER A 208 10.45 20.20 -14.09
N ILE A 209 9.91 19.76 -12.95
CA ILE A 209 8.61 19.09 -12.86
C ILE A 209 7.48 20.07 -12.52
N PHE A 210 7.70 20.98 -11.57
CA PHE A 210 6.71 21.96 -11.14
C PHE A 210 7.35 23.12 -10.37
N ARG A 211 7.07 24.37 -10.71
CA ARG A 211 7.88 25.54 -10.29
C ARG A 211 7.73 25.98 -8.83
N GLU A 212 6.63 25.67 -8.16
CA GLU A 212 6.40 26.12 -6.77
C GLU A 212 7.03 25.16 -5.75
N PRO A 213 7.53 25.67 -4.60
CA PRO A 213 7.92 24.83 -3.47
C PRO A 213 6.76 23.93 -3.03
N VAL A 214 7.04 22.69 -2.66
CA VAL A 214 6.01 21.73 -2.26
C VAL A 214 5.42 22.15 -0.92
N LYS A 215 4.15 22.53 -0.91
CA LYS A 215 3.46 22.91 0.34
C LYS A 215 3.20 21.68 1.21
N ASP A 216 3.10 21.91 2.52
CA ASP A 216 2.79 20.86 3.50
C ASP A 216 1.48 20.12 3.20
N ASP A 217 0.47 20.81 2.64
CA ASP A 217 -0.81 20.23 2.26
C ASP A 217 -0.77 19.41 0.96
N TRP A 218 0.30 19.55 0.17
CA TRP A 218 0.52 18.74 -1.03
C TRP A 218 1.22 17.42 -0.74
N VAL A 219 1.88 17.33 0.42
CA VAL A 219 2.52 16.10 0.87
C VAL A 219 1.46 15.08 1.22
N VAL A 220 1.50 13.95 0.52
CA VAL A 220 0.66 12.79 0.78
C VAL A 220 1.20 12.05 2.00
N GLY A 221 2.52 11.80 2.04
CA GLY A 221 3.17 11.14 3.17
C GLY A 221 4.67 10.95 2.97
N ILE A 222 5.32 10.31 3.93
CA ILE A 222 6.74 9.94 3.89
C ILE A 222 6.87 8.46 3.55
N ALA A 223 7.87 8.13 2.74
CA ALA A 223 8.27 6.76 2.44
C ALA A 223 8.86 6.07 3.70
N ARG A 224 8.29 4.92 4.08
CA ARG A 224 8.65 4.15 5.30
C ARG A 224 8.71 2.66 5.01
N GLY A 225 9.74 2.26 4.28
CA GLY A 225 10.02 0.88 3.88
C GLY A 225 9.83 0.64 2.39
N GLU A 226 10.48 -0.41 1.90
CA GLU A 226 10.43 -0.86 0.51
C GLU A 226 10.12 -2.37 0.47
N ILE A 227 9.45 -2.79 -0.59
CA ILE A 227 9.32 -4.18 -1.02
C ILE A 227 10.02 -4.24 -2.38
N PRO A 228 11.28 -4.70 -2.44
CA PRO A 228 12.09 -4.64 -3.64
C PRO A 228 11.45 -5.41 -4.80
N TRP A 229 11.57 -4.87 -6.02
CA TRP A 229 11.24 -5.46 -7.34
C TRP A 229 9.83 -6.04 -7.55
N PHE A 230 8.96 -6.12 -6.54
CA PHE A 230 7.60 -6.68 -6.67
C PHE A 230 6.66 -5.78 -7.47
N GLY A 231 6.92 -4.48 -7.53
CA GLY A 231 6.22 -3.53 -8.38
C GLY A 231 6.38 -3.81 -9.87
N LEU A 232 7.44 -4.51 -10.29
CA LEU A 232 7.63 -4.93 -11.69
C LEU A 232 6.46 -5.76 -12.22
N LEU A 233 5.82 -6.57 -11.36
CA LEU A 233 4.62 -7.33 -11.75
C LEU A 233 3.50 -6.39 -12.22
N LYS A 234 3.28 -5.27 -11.53
CA LYS A 234 2.31 -4.26 -11.93
C LYS A 234 2.73 -3.61 -13.25
N LEU A 235 4.00 -3.21 -13.37
CA LEU A 235 4.51 -2.52 -14.55
C LEU A 235 4.39 -3.38 -15.81
N TRP A 236 4.73 -4.66 -15.74
CA TRP A 236 4.57 -5.61 -16.85
C TRP A 236 3.11 -5.80 -17.27
N VAL A 237 2.17 -5.84 -16.33
CA VAL A 237 0.74 -5.98 -16.64
C VAL A 237 0.15 -4.69 -17.20
N SER A 238 0.67 -3.52 -16.81
CA SER A 238 0.05 -2.21 -17.09
C SER A 238 0.54 -1.53 -18.37
N GLY A 239 1.55 -2.07 -19.05
CA GLY A 239 2.10 -1.44 -20.27
C GLY A 239 3.55 -1.79 -20.61
N GLY A 240 4.21 -2.61 -19.78
CA GLY A 240 5.62 -2.97 -19.94
C GLY A 240 6.49 -2.22 -18.94
N ALA A 241 7.51 -2.88 -18.40
CA ALA A 241 8.46 -2.24 -17.51
C ALA A 241 9.33 -1.26 -18.31
N PRO A 242 9.58 -0.05 -17.80
CA PRO A 242 10.39 0.93 -18.50
C PRO A 242 11.85 0.43 -18.63
N PRO A 243 12.59 0.90 -19.65
CA PRO A 243 13.89 0.33 -20.03
C PRO A 243 15.00 0.55 -19.00
N ASP A 244 14.79 1.50 -18.09
CA ASP A 244 15.66 1.92 -17.00
C ASP A 244 15.56 1.04 -15.74
N VAL A 245 14.69 0.02 -15.74
CA VAL A 245 14.61 -0.96 -14.65
C VAL A 245 15.94 -1.72 -14.52
N PRO A 246 16.54 -1.75 -13.31
CA PRO A 246 17.78 -2.50 -13.08
C PRO A 246 17.65 -4.00 -13.41
N GLU A 247 18.64 -4.56 -14.09
CA GLU A 247 18.57 -5.94 -14.60
C GLU A 247 18.53 -7.00 -13.48
N ASN A 248 19.23 -6.72 -12.37
CA ASN A 248 19.19 -7.59 -11.21
C ASN A 248 17.82 -7.59 -10.52
N SER A 249 17.04 -6.50 -10.58
CA SER A 249 15.67 -6.46 -10.03
C SER A 249 14.76 -7.46 -10.74
N LYS A 250 14.86 -7.57 -12.06
CA LYS A 250 14.09 -8.56 -12.85
C LYS A 250 14.44 -9.98 -12.43
N THR A 251 15.72 -10.29 -12.31
CA THR A 251 16.22 -11.61 -11.92
C THR A 251 15.85 -11.96 -10.48
N ASN A 252 16.00 -11.00 -9.56
CA ASN A 252 15.70 -11.16 -8.14
C ASN A 252 14.21 -11.37 -7.90
N LEU A 253 13.32 -10.75 -8.69
CA LEU A 253 11.89 -11.03 -8.62
C LEU A 253 11.59 -12.50 -8.90
N PHE A 254 12.10 -13.04 -10.01
CA PHE A 254 11.87 -14.45 -10.36
C PHE A 254 12.48 -15.40 -9.33
N LEU A 255 13.67 -15.09 -8.83
CA LEU A 255 14.30 -15.87 -7.77
C LEU A 255 13.46 -15.84 -6.48
N THR A 256 12.95 -14.67 -6.10
CA THR A 256 12.12 -14.52 -4.90
C THR A 256 10.81 -15.30 -5.02
N ILE A 257 10.15 -15.22 -6.19
CA ILE A 257 8.94 -16.01 -6.47
C ILE A 257 9.25 -17.51 -6.43
N ALA A 258 10.37 -17.94 -7.04
CA ALA A 258 10.80 -19.33 -6.99
C ALA A 258 11.03 -19.81 -5.55
N VAL A 259 11.67 -19.00 -4.70
CA VAL A 259 11.86 -19.31 -3.28
C VAL A 259 10.51 -19.41 -2.57
N ILE A 260 9.58 -18.48 -2.78
CA ILE A 260 8.25 -18.51 -2.14
C ILE A 260 7.47 -19.79 -2.49
N ILE A 261 7.63 -20.30 -3.72
CA ILE A 261 6.94 -21.51 -4.19
C ILE A 261 7.68 -22.78 -3.75
N VAL A 262 9.01 -22.82 -3.90
CA VAL A 262 9.82 -24.02 -3.65
C VAL A 262 10.02 -24.26 -2.16
N LEU A 263 10.14 -23.20 -1.34
CA LEU A 263 10.43 -23.33 0.08
C LEU A 263 9.37 -24.16 0.84
N PRO A 264 8.05 -23.91 0.72
CA PRO A 264 7.04 -24.75 1.36
C PRO A 264 7.11 -26.22 0.90
N ILE A 265 7.30 -26.43 -0.40
CA ILE A 265 7.41 -27.78 -0.98
C ILE A 265 8.64 -28.51 -0.42
N GLY A 266 9.77 -27.83 -0.32
CA GLY A 266 11.00 -28.36 0.25
C GLY A 266 10.85 -28.69 1.73
N ILE A 267 10.19 -27.82 2.51
CA ILE A 267 9.88 -28.07 3.92
C ILE A 267 8.97 -29.31 4.05
N ASP A 268 7.95 -29.45 3.21
CA ASP A 268 7.04 -30.60 3.23
C ASP A 268 7.75 -31.90 2.86
N ALA A 269 8.61 -31.88 1.83
CA ALA A 269 9.42 -33.03 1.43
C ALA A 269 10.42 -33.43 2.53
N LEU A 270 11.10 -32.46 3.14
CA LEU A 270 12.01 -32.69 4.25
C LEU A 270 11.29 -33.28 5.47
N ASN A 271 10.13 -32.72 5.81
CA ASN A 271 9.25 -33.23 6.85
C ASN A 271 8.84 -34.68 6.59
N PHE A 272 8.51 -35.02 5.35
CA PHE A 272 8.15 -36.38 4.95
C PHE A 272 9.31 -37.37 5.15
N VAL A 273 10.52 -36.99 4.73
CA VAL A 273 11.72 -37.84 4.90
C VAL A 273 12.09 -38.00 6.37
N LEU A 274 12.05 -36.92 7.16
CA LEU A 274 12.42 -36.98 8.58
C LEU A 274 11.41 -37.76 9.41
N ARG A 275 10.11 -37.69 9.07
CA ARG A 275 9.09 -38.57 9.65
C ARG A 275 9.39 -40.05 9.40
N ARG A 276 9.91 -40.43 8.23
CA ARG A 276 10.35 -41.81 7.96
C ARG A 276 11.53 -42.24 8.83
N ARG A 277 12.35 -41.31 9.29
CA ARG A 277 13.49 -41.55 10.19
C ARG A 277 13.12 -41.41 11.67
N GLY A 278 11.83 -41.26 12.00
CA GLY A 278 11.36 -41.11 13.38
C GLY A 278 11.59 -39.72 14.00
N ILE A 279 12.02 -38.73 13.21
CA ILE A 279 12.30 -37.37 13.67
C ILE A 279 11.12 -36.46 13.28
N GLU A 280 10.33 -36.01 14.26
CA GLU A 280 9.28 -35.01 14.03
C GLU A 280 9.80 -33.58 14.28
N ILE A 281 10.15 -32.86 13.20
CA ILE A 281 10.71 -31.49 13.26
C ILE A 281 9.72 -30.47 13.85
N PHE A 282 8.42 -30.64 13.58
CA PHE A 282 7.37 -29.70 13.97
C PHE A 282 6.36 -30.31 14.95
N SER A 283 6.82 -31.04 15.97
CA SER A 283 5.91 -31.59 16.99
C SER A 283 5.17 -30.49 17.79
N TRP A 284 5.75 -29.29 17.92
CA TRP A 284 5.16 -28.15 18.62
C TRP A 284 3.91 -27.56 17.93
N THR A 285 3.81 -27.62 16.60
CA THR A 285 2.65 -27.07 15.86
C THR A 285 1.38 -27.90 16.06
N LYS A 286 1.50 -29.20 16.42
CA LYS A 286 0.34 -30.03 16.79
C LYS A 286 -0.39 -29.51 18.04
N LYS A 287 0.28 -28.78 18.92
CA LYS A 287 -0.32 -28.18 20.13
C LYS A 287 -1.26 -27.00 19.81
N PHE A 288 -1.08 -26.38 18.63
CA PHE A 288 -1.87 -25.24 18.14
C PHE A 288 -2.99 -25.62 17.16
N SER A 289 -3.22 -26.92 16.91
CA SER A 289 -4.37 -27.36 16.11
C SER A 289 -5.65 -27.07 16.89
N ILE A 290 -6.35 -25.99 16.52
CA ILE A 290 -7.68 -25.65 17.02
C ILE A 290 -8.56 -26.89 16.86
N ARG A 291 -8.98 -27.50 17.98
CA ARG A 291 -9.95 -28.59 17.97
C ARG A 291 -11.22 -28.08 17.28
N PRO A 292 -11.78 -28.79 16.29
CA PRO A 292 -13.03 -28.36 15.67
C PRO A 292 -14.11 -28.29 16.75
N LEU A 293 -14.64 -27.09 16.98
CA LEU A 293 -15.59 -26.74 18.05
C LEU A 293 -16.97 -27.41 17.92
N PHE A 294 -17.18 -28.24 16.91
CA PHE A 294 -18.45 -28.94 16.69
C PHE A 294 -18.27 -30.45 16.89
N LYS A 295 -18.35 -30.87 18.16
CA LYS A 295 -18.65 -32.26 18.50
C LYS A 295 -20.15 -32.46 18.25
N LYS A 296 -20.49 -33.21 17.20
CA LYS A 296 -21.86 -33.61 16.88
C LYS A 296 -22.40 -34.39 18.09
N ALA A 297 -23.46 -33.90 18.73
CA ALA A 297 -24.14 -34.62 19.79
C ALA A 297 -24.72 -35.92 19.20
N GLU A 298 -24.25 -37.07 19.70
CA GLU A 298 -24.86 -38.36 19.44
C GLU A 298 -26.11 -38.51 20.32
N PRO A 299 -27.22 -39.06 19.79
CA PRO A 299 -28.42 -39.27 20.58
C PRO A 299 -28.22 -40.45 21.55
N GLU A 300 -28.57 -40.24 22.83
CA GLU A 300 -28.53 -41.26 23.87
C GLU A 300 -29.49 -42.42 23.57
N LYS A 301 -29.02 -43.66 23.79
CA LYS A 301 -29.87 -44.87 23.81
C LYS A 301 -30.45 -45.05 25.22
N PRO A 302 -31.69 -45.56 25.36
CA PRO A 302 -32.35 -45.65 26.65
C PRO A 302 -31.77 -46.78 27.52
N SER A 303 -31.58 -46.50 28.80
CA SER A 303 -31.07 -47.45 29.80
C SER A 303 -32.16 -48.44 30.20
N ASN A 304 -31.82 -49.73 30.13
CA ASN A 304 -32.70 -50.83 30.50
C ASN A 304 -32.34 -51.33 31.90
N THR A 305 -32.92 -50.78 32.97
CA THR A 305 -33.02 -51.49 34.27
C THR A 305 -34.06 -50.84 35.16
N GLN A 306 -35.21 -51.49 35.33
CA GLN A 306 -35.84 -51.69 36.65
C GLN A 306 -36.98 -52.70 36.49
N LYS A 307 -36.71 -53.91 36.95
CA LYS A 307 -37.68 -54.95 37.27
C LYS A 307 -37.68 -55.08 38.79
N ILE A 308 -38.87 -55.30 39.34
CA ILE A 308 -39.22 -55.75 40.70
C ILE A 308 -39.62 -54.63 41.68
N ALA A 309 -40.93 -54.41 41.79
CA ALA A 309 -41.63 -54.48 43.06
C ALA A 309 -43.07 -54.95 42.78
N ASN A 310 -43.57 -55.76 43.71
CA ASN A 310 -44.71 -56.67 43.60
C ASN A 310 -45.90 -56.08 44.40
N ILE A 311 -47.10 -56.68 44.25
CA ILE A 311 -48.24 -56.72 45.20
C ILE A 311 -49.47 -55.83 44.91
N ASN A 312 -50.58 -56.53 44.59
CA ASN A 312 -52.03 -56.35 44.86
C ASN A 312 -52.69 -55.00 44.51
N ASP A 313 -53.92 -54.89 43.98
CA ASP A 313 -55.17 -55.56 44.36
C ASP A 313 -56.25 -55.35 43.26
N LYS A 314 -57.39 -56.02 43.46
CA LYS A 314 -58.54 -56.30 42.59
C LYS A 314 -59.42 -55.09 42.20
N THR A 315 -60.47 -55.44 41.42
CA THR A 315 -61.74 -54.76 41.06
C THR A 315 -61.74 -54.12 39.65
N ALA A 316 -62.50 -54.56 38.64
CA ALA A 316 -63.92 -54.90 38.41
C ALA A 316 -64.69 -53.78 37.68
N VAL A 317 -65.60 -54.21 36.78
CA VAL A 317 -66.82 -53.54 36.28
C VAL A 317 -66.77 -52.79 34.92
N THR A 318 -67.23 -53.53 33.90
CA THR A 318 -68.29 -53.29 32.87
C THR A 318 -68.94 -51.92 32.59
N GLU A 319 -69.27 -51.73 31.29
CA GLU A 319 -70.45 -51.05 30.68
C GLU A 319 -70.56 -49.50 30.84
N THR A 320 -71.18 -48.68 29.99
CA THR A 320 -72.02 -48.73 28.76
C THR A 320 -72.04 -47.27 28.22
N ASP A 321 -71.93 -47.03 26.91
CA ASP A 321 -73.02 -46.64 25.98
C ASP A 321 -73.32 -45.12 25.82
N LYS A 322 -73.77 -44.80 24.60
CA LYS A 322 -74.48 -43.60 24.08
C LYS A 322 -73.63 -42.52 23.37
N ASN A 323 -73.57 -42.49 22.04
CA ASN A 323 -74.61 -42.17 21.03
C ASN A 323 -74.80 -40.65 20.83
N LYS A 324 -74.41 -40.12 19.65
CA LYS A 324 -75.32 -39.54 18.63
C LYS A 324 -74.61 -38.65 17.59
N ARG A 325 -74.94 -38.96 16.32
CA ARG A 325 -75.31 -38.08 15.18
C ARG A 325 -74.28 -37.02 14.72
N GLY A 326 -74.02 -36.84 13.43
CA GLY A 326 -74.61 -37.46 12.25
C GLY A 326 -74.18 -36.75 10.96
N THR A 327 -74.32 -37.51 9.87
CA THR A 327 -74.76 -37.09 8.53
C THR A 327 -73.86 -36.21 7.63
N LYS A 328 -73.47 -36.87 6.52
CA LYS A 328 -73.63 -36.47 5.11
C LYS A 328 -72.45 -35.77 4.40
N GLU A 329 -71.60 -36.62 3.82
CA GLU A 329 -71.15 -36.62 2.41
C GLU A 329 -72.33 -36.48 1.39
N PRO A 330 -72.11 -36.35 0.04
CA PRO A 330 -70.86 -36.26 -0.73
C PRO A 330 -70.89 -35.31 -1.98
N MET A 331 -69.75 -35.29 -2.69
CA MET A 331 -69.57 -35.36 -4.16
C MET A 331 -69.65 -34.13 -5.11
N LYS A 332 -68.49 -33.89 -5.76
CA LYS A 332 -68.17 -33.53 -7.17
C LYS A 332 -68.90 -32.37 -7.88
N ILE A 333 -68.15 -31.57 -8.66
CA ILE A 333 -67.95 -31.68 -10.13
C ILE A 333 -67.04 -30.53 -10.62
N ASP A 334 -66.27 -30.84 -11.65
CA ASP A 334 -65.32 -30.09 -12.47
C ASP A 334 -66.03 -29.20 -13.52
N GLU A 335 -65.52 -28.01 -13.87
CA GLU A 335 -65.63 -27.49 -15.25
C GLU A 335 -64.74 -26.26 -15.59
N ASN A 336 -64.23 -26.31 -16.82
CA ASN A 336 -63.34 -25.40 -17.54
C ASN A 336 -63.87 -23.99 -17.87
N GLN A 337 -62.97 -23.00 -17.93
CA GLN A 337 -62.98 -21.87 -18.89
C GLN A 337 -61.51 -21.47 -19.20
N HIS A 338 -60.90 -21.91 -20.30
CA HIS A 338 -60.87 -21.34 -21.67
C HIS A 338 -59.99 -20.09 -21.92
N GLN A 339 -59.17 -20.25 -22.97
CA GLN A 339 -58.55 -19.27 -23.89
C GLN A 339 -57.02 -19.00 -23.85
N ARG A 340 -56.39 -19.61 -24.87
CA ARG A 340 -55.17 -19.28 -25.62
C ARG A 340 -55.14 -17.78 -26.03
N VAL A 341 -54.04 -17.12 -26.41
CA VAL A 341 -53.26 -17.30 -27.65
C VAL A 341 -51.97 -16.45 -27.60
N LYS A 342 -50.96 -16.94 -28.32
CA LYS A 342 -49.59 -16.50 -28.47
C LYS A 342 -49.40 -15.20 -29.29
N LYS A 343 -48.25 -14.56 -29.01
CA LYS A 343 -47.22 -14.02 -29.94
C LYS A 343 -47.51 -12.81 -30.85
N LYS A 344 -46.50 -11.92 -30.79
CA LYS A 344 -45.83 -11.13 -31.84
C LYS A 344 -46.49 -9.83 -32.31
N LYS A 345 -45.85 -8.70 -32.01
CA LYS A 345 -44.95 -7.91 -32.89
C LYS A 345 -44.44 -6.72 -32.06
N GLN A 346 -43.11 -6.55 -31.90
CA GLN A 346 -42.30 -5.60 -32.70
C GLN A 346 -42.99 -4.25 -32.86
N GLU A 347 -42.43 -3.17 -32.30
CA GLU A 347 -41.75 -2.14 -33.08
C GLU A 347 -41.14 -0.97 -32.24
N LYS A 348 -39.89 -0.64 -32.56
CA LYS A 348 -39.17 0.68 -32.51
C LYS A 348 -39.03 1.49 -31.21
N SER A 349 -37.77 1.71 -30.82
CA SER A 349 -37.05 3.02 -30.88
C SER A 349 -35.61 2.87 -30.33
N ARG A 350 -34.60 2.69 -31.19
CA ARG A 350 -33.59 3.67 -31.68
C ARG A 350 -32.54 4.14 -30.64
N PRO A 351 -31.22 3.96 -30.94
CA PRO A 351 -30.13 4.76 -30.38
C PRO A 351 -29.48 5.69 -31.43
N ARG A 352 -28.97 6.85 -31.01
CA ARG A 352 -27.68 7.49 -31.42
C ARG A 352 -27.61 8.98 -31.09
N GLY A 353 -26.39 9.39 -30.70
CA GLY A 353 -25.86 10.76 -30.68
C GLY A 353 -25.10 11.03 -29.39
N LYS A 354 -23.94 11.67 -29.37
CA LYS A 354 -22.91 11.94 -30.38
C LYS A 354 -21.66 12.35 -29.59
#